data_AF-A0AAN5I787-F1
#
_entry.id   AF-A0AAN5I787-F1
#
_cell.length_a   1.000
_cell.length_b   1.000
_cell.length_c   1.000
_cell.angle_alpha   90.00
_cell.angle_beta   90.00
_cell.angle_gamma   90.00
#
_symmetry.space_group_name_H-M   'P 1'
#
loop_
_entity.id
_entity.type
_entity.pdbx_description
1 polymer ?
#
loop_
_entity_poly.entity_id
_entity_poly.type
_entity_poly.pdbx_seq_one_letter_code
_entity_poly.pdbx_strand_id
1 'polypeptide(L)'
;LRSCSFTRVAMNNEVLGERTQSNQNTEEEPARLKQYKNLAKHEDMRRRRTECSVELRKQKRDDLLMKRRNLVEDEEEDLDVSSPEDPTKQASANKVPILTCEQVIEVLKNNPDIEQTRAAFESVRRLLSKSKNPPVDEVINCGLIFAIVQGLSVEDVKVRYECAWALTNIVSGTPEQTIKAVEAGATAPLIQLMMHPSLDLAEQATWAVANIAGDSAQLRDYVIKCNGVEALMLLCGKMKELTTSFVRTLSWTFSNMCRHKNPHAPLEVLAVLSQGLFRLMQHEDYNVRQDACWAVSYLTDGPDVQISLARDAGIMPLVFKHLSEDDGLVAPALRVLGNMATGNDDLTQTVIDLGTLRVLPAVARKAKSSSIVKECCWLISNVIAGTQKQIQAVIDNGLLSMIITVMQTGDYRCQFECSWALSNLASGGTTSQLLELVGEKPMAALAGVLSHTNADFLSNVLEAIYALLTAVATSRPDSLDAVKEEVEESGVLDHLEKLQENMNEKVYNLTYKILSEYFADDDEEVNDENADTEAAGFFNFN
;
A
#
# COMPACT_ATOMS: atom_id res chain seq x y z
N LEU A 1 -30.99 -40.03 5.38
CA LEU A 1 -30.75 -41.28 4.62
C LEU A 1 -31.29 -41.16 3.19
N ARG A 2 -30.45 -40.69 2.26
CA ARG A 2 -30.31 -41.11 0.85
C ARG A 2 -29.14 -40.32 0.25
N SER A 3 -28.38 -41.00 -0.58
CA SER A 3 -26.98 -40.77 -0.97
C SER A 3 -26.73 -39.54 -1.85
N CYS A 4 -25.69 -38.77 -1.51
CA CYS A 4 -24.86 -38.05 -2.48
C CYS A 4 -23.40 -38.14 -2.02
N SER A 5 -22.64 -38.97 -2.71
CA SER A 5 -21.20 -39.18 -2.56
C SER A 5 -20.45 -37.95 -3.07
N PHE A 6 -19.82 -37.20 -2.16
CA PHE A 6 -18.88 -36.13 -2.51
C PHE A 6 -17.49 -36.72 -2.71
N THR A 7 -17.03 -36.69 -3.96
CA THR A 7 -15.68 -37.08 -4.35
C THR A 7 -14.68 -36.02 -3.86
N ARG A 8 -13.74 -36.44 -3.00
CA ARG A 8 -12.53 -35.68 -2.65
C ARG A 8 -11.76 -35.33 -3.93
N VAL A 9 -11.61 -34.04 -4.23
CA VAL A 9 -10.63 -33.58 -5.22
C VAL A 9 -9.32 -33.30 -4.48
N ALA A 10 -8.35 -34.19 -4.68
CA ALA A 10 -6.97 -33.99 -4.26
C ALA A 10 -6.31 -32.93 -5.15
N MET A 11 -5.64 -31.97 -4.54
CA MET A 11 -4.70 -31.07 -5.24
C MET A 11 -3.49 -31.91 -5.68
N ASN A 12 -3.38 -32.22 -6.97
CA ASN A 12 -2.17 -32.80 -7.55
C ASN A 12 -1.38 -31.72 -8.29
N ASN A 13 -0.13 -31.57 -7.88
CA ASN A 13 0.95 -30.94 -8.65
C ASN A 13 1.31 -31.84 -9.83
N GLU A 14 1.24 -31.31 -11.06
CA GLU A 14 2.01 -31.84 -12.18
C GLU A 14 2.64 -30.70 -12.99
N VAL A 15 3.88 -30.97 -13.39
CA VAL A 15 4.86 -30.11 -14.05
C VAL A 15 5.03 -30.64 -15.48
N LEU A 16 5.32 -29.71 -16.42
CA LEU A 16 5.86 -29.86 -17.79
C LEU A 16 4.89 -29.72 -18.96
N GLY A 17 5.27 -28.89 -19.94
CA GLY A 17 4.71 -28.95 -21.29
C GLY A 17 4.88 -27.71 -22.19
N GLU A 18 6.13 -27.41 -22.56
CA GLU A 18 6.60 -26.86 -23.84
C GLU A 18 6.04 -25.59 -24.52
N ARG A 19 7.04 -24.81 -24.99
CA ARG A 19 7.00 -23.60 -25.82
C ARG A 19 6.33 -23.83 -27.18
N THR A 20 5.54 -22.85 -27.61
CA THR A 20 5.46 -22.44 -29.03
C THR A 20 5.56 -20.92 -29.09
N GLN A 21 6.73 -20.41 -29.50
CA GLN A 21 6.93 -19.01 -29.86
C GLN A 21 6.29 -18.78 -31.24
N SER A 22 5.31 -17.89 -31.31
CA SER A 22 4.93 -17.24 -32.57
C SER A 22 5.49 -15.80 -32.56
N ASN A 23 6.47 -15.58 -33.42
CA ASN A 23 7.06 -14.28 -33.70
C ASN A 23 6.08 -13.44 -34.54
N GLN A 24 5.33 -12.55 -33.89
CA GLN A 24 4.72 -11.38 -34.51
C GLN A 24 4.71 -10.26 -33.46
N ASN A 25 5.63 -9.29 -33.60
CA ASN A 25 5.51 -7.87 -33.20
C ASN A 25 6.91 -7.26 -33.04
N THR A 26 7.49 -6.73 -34.11
CA THR A 26 8.75 -5.95 -34.07
C THR A 26 8.58 -4.47 -34.42
N GLU A 27 7.34 -3.97 -34.54
CA GLU A 27 7.08 -2.53 -34.81
C GLU A 27 6.44 -1.76 -33.63
N GLU A 28 5.89 -2.44 -32.60
CA GLU A 28 5.29 -1.78 -31.42
C GLU A 28 6.27 -1.55 -30.26
N GLU A 29 7.36 -2.31 -30.18
CA GLU A 29 8.37 -2.19 -29.12
C GLU A 29 9.05 -0.81 -29.04
N PRO A 30 9.50 -0.20 -30.16
CA PRO A 30 10.20 1.08 -30.11
C PRO A 30 9.31 2.24 -29.65
N ALA A 31 7.99 2.16 -29.92
CA ALA A 31 7.02 3.15 -29.49
C ALA A 31 6.70 3.02 -28.00
N ARG A 32 6.55 1.79 -27.47
CA ARG A 32 6.42 1.53 -26.03
C ARG A 32 7.67 1.97 -25.26
N LEU A 33 8.87 1.68 -25.77
CA LEU A 33 10.15 2.05 -25.15
C LEU A 33 10.32 3.57 -24.96
N LYS A 34 9.74 4.40 -25.82
CA LYS A 34 9.76 5.88 -25.69
C LYS A 34 8.82 6.42 -24.60
N GLN A 35 7.86 5.64 -24.13
CA GLN A 35 6.87 6.04 -23.12
C GLN A 35 7.32 5.71 -21.68
N TYR A 36 8.50 5.11 -21.51
CA TYR A 36 9.03 4.72 -20.21
C TYR A 36 10.02 5.74 -19.67
N LYS A 37 9.82 6.07 -18.39
CA LYS A 37 10.64 6.97 -17.57
C LYS A 37 12.12 6.61 -17.60
N ASN A 38 12.97 7.59 -17.91
CA ASN A 38 14.44 7.59 -17.81
C ASN A 38 15.08 6.19 -17.89
N LEU A 39 15.32 5.72 -19.12
CA LEU A 39 15.84 4.38 -19.46
C LEU A 39 17.05 3.92 -18.62
N ALA A 40 17.90 4.84 -18.16
CA ALA A 40 19.11 4.55 -17.38
C ALA A 40 18.85 4.11 -15.92
N LYS A 41 17.69 4.42 -15.33
CA LYS A 41 17.34 4.09 -13.91
C LYS A 41 16.32 2.96 -13.77
N HIS A 42 15.91 2.33 -14.87
CA HIS A 42 14.85 1.32 -14.87
C HIS A 42 15.23 0.04 -14.10
N GLU A 43 16.54 -0.30 -14.04
CA GLU A 43 17.04 -1.41 -13.23
C GLU A 43 17.08 -1.08 -11.73
N ASP A 44 17.44 0.14 -11.35
CA ASP A 44 17.45 0.59 -9.94
C ASP A 44 16.02 0.80 -9.37
N MET A 45 15.09 1.29 -10.20
CA MET A 45 13.65 1.33 -9.88
C MET A 45 13.05 -0.06 -9.68
N ARG A 46 13.51 -1.08 -10.43
CA ARG A 46 13.13 -2.49 -10.20
C ARG A 46 13.80 -3.06 -8.95
N ARG A 47 15.06 -2.73 -8.68
CA ARG A 47 15.82 -3.22 -7.50
C ARG A 47 15.16 -2.81 -6.19
N ARG A 48 14.63 -1.58 -6.09
CA ARG A 48 13.94 -1.05 -4.91
C ARG A 48 12.57 -1.66 -4.62
N ARG A 49 11.94 -2.29 -5.61
CA ARG A 49 10.76 -3.14 -5.38
C ARG A 49 11.10 -4.40 -4.55
N THR A 50 12.39 -4.74 -4.43
CA THR A 50 12.90 -5.90 -3.65
C THR A 50 13.23 -5.54 -2.18
N GLU A 51 13.47 -4.26 -1.85
CA GLU A 51 13.78 -3.84 -0.47
C GLU A 51 12.54 -3.74 0.45
N CYS A 52 11.38 -4.13 -0.07
CA CYS A 52 10.12 -4.38 0.66
C CYS A 52 10.24 -5.51 1.72
N SER A 53 11.44 -5.96 2.12
CA SER A 53 11.61 -7.04 3.12
C SER A 53 11.35 -6.58 4.57
N VAL A 54 11.58 -5.30 4.88
CA VAL A 54 11.25 -4.70 6.19
C VAL A 54 9.77 -4.29 6.24
N GLU A 55 9.20 -3.85 5.12
CA GLU A 55 7.76 -3.56 4.98
C GLU A 55 6.90 -4.82 4.98
N LEU A 56 7.38 -5.97 4.49
CA LEU A 56 6.68 -7.25 4.57
C LEU A 56 6.36 -7.68 6.02
N ARG A 57 7.22 -7.33 7.00
CA ARG A 57 6.95 -7.61 8.42
C ARG A 57 5.94 -6.64 9.03
N LYS A 58 5.90 -5.40 8.53
CA LYS A 58 4.92 -4.39 8.94
C LYS A 58 3.55 -4.67 8.32
N GLN A 59 3.49 -5.00 7.02
CA GLN A 59 2.29 -5.47 6.33
C GLN A 59 1.68 -6.69 7.01
N LYS A 60 2.49 -7.71 7.36
CA LYS A 60 1.96 -8.90 8.05
C LYS A 60 1.38 -8.60 9.45
N ARG A 61 1.89 -7.57 10.14
CA ARG A 61 1.32 -7.09 11.41
C ARG A 61 0.05 -6.25 11.17
N ASP A 62 0.05 -5.39 10.15
CA ASP A 62 -1.08 -4.55 9.77
C ASP A 62 -2.25 -5.40 9.21
N ASP A 63 -1.98 -6.50 8.52
CA ASP A 63 -2.97 -7.46 8.01
C ASP A 63 -3.68 -8.21 9.16
N LEU A 64 -2.94 -8.59 10.22
CA LEU A 64 -3.52 -9.19 11.43
C LEU A 64 -4.38 -8.19 12.24
N LEU A 65 -4.09 -6.89 12.16
CA LEU A 65 -4.85 -5.83 12.84
C LEU A 65 -6.15 -5.45 12.10
N MET A 66 -6.38 -5.97 10.90
CA MET A 66 -7.50 -5.56 10.05
C MET A 66 -8.67 -6.54 9.97
N LYS A 67 -8.54 -7.77 10.48
CA LYS A 67 -9.70 -8.63 10.70
C LYS A 67 -10.57 -8.03 11.81
N ARG A 68 -11.86 -7.89 11.54
CA ARG A 68 -12.81 -7.29 12.48
C ARG A 68 -13.66 -8.41 13.08
N ARG A 69 -13.54 -8.63 14.40
CA ARG A 69 -14.48 -9.48 15.15
C ARG A 69 -15.75 -8.68 15.42
N ASN A 70 -16.91 -9.32 15.37
CA ASN A 70 -18.16 -8.69 15.74
C ASN A 70 -18.43 -8.96 17.23
N LEU A 71 -18.03 -8.01 18.08
CA LEU A 71 -18.16 -8.06 19.53
C LEU A 71 -19.53 -7.50 19.96
N VAL A 72 -20.05 -7.97 21.10
CA VAL A 72 -21.19 -7.34 21.77
C VAL A 72 -20.61 -6.36 22.81
N GLU A 73 -21.02 -5.10 22.82
CA GLU A 73 -20.56 -4.08 23.78
C GLU A 73 -21.12 -4.26 25.20
N ASP A 74 -21.89 -5.30 25.46
CA ASP A 74 -22.42 -5.61 26.79
C ASP A 74 -21.63 -6.72 27.47
N GLU A 75 -21.22 -6.43 28.70
CA GLU A 75 -20.56 -7.30 29.71
C GLU A 75 -19.03 -7.23 29.71
N GLU A 76 -18.50 -6.11 30.22
CA GLU A 76 -17.29 -6.17 31.06
C GLU A 76 -17.50 -7.28 32.10
N GLU A 77 -16.90 -8.44 31.87
CA GLU A 77 -16.69 -9.46 32.90
C GLU A 77 -15.75 -8.83 33.96
N ASP A 78 -16.33 -8.16 34.96
CA ASP A 78 -15.73 -7.94 36.27
C ASP A 78 -15.50 -9.31 36.93
N LEU A 79 -14.47 -10.01 36.47
CA LEU A 79 -13.85 -11.12 37.17
C LEU A 79 -12.63 -10.60 37.93
N ASP A 80 -12.84 -9.62 38.82
CA ASP A 80 -11.94 -9.42 39.95
C ASP A 80 -12.50 -10.18 41.16
N VAL A 81 -11.98 -11.39 41.35
CA VAL A 81 -12.27 -12.22 42.52
C VAL A 81 -11.46 -11.64 43.69
N SER A 82 -11.96 -10.58 44.33
CA SER A 82 -11.67 -10.28 45.74
C SER A 82 -12.41 -9.04 46.27
N SER A 83 -13.69 -9.18 46.64
CA SER A 83 -14.28 -8.38 47.75
C SER A 83 -15.62 -8.98 48.22
N PRO A 84 -15.95 -8.89 49.54
CA PRO A 84 -17.13 -9.55 50.09
C PRO A 84 -18.43 -8.82 49.74
N GLU A 85 -19.47 -9.62 49.60
CA GLU A 85 -20.85 -9.36 49.16
C GLU A 85 -21.57 -8.15 49.78
N ASP A 86 -22.33 -7.43 48.94
CA ASP A 86 -23.44 -6.56 49.35
C ASP A 86 -24.79 -7.20 48.90
N PRO A 87 -25.67 -7.64 49.81
CA PRO A 87 -26.79 -8.54 49.51
C PRO A 87 -28.08 -7.85 49.04
N THR A 88 -28.04 -6.73 48.32
CA THR A 88 -29.27 -5.96 48.00
C THR A 88 -29.52 -5.55 46.54
N LYS A 89 -29.04 -6.32 45.55
CA LYS A 89 -29.48 -6.16 44.14
C LYS A 89 -30.20 -7.39 43.60
N GLN A 90 -31.50 -7.48 43.89
CA GLN A 90 -32.41 -8.43 43.24
C GLN A 90 -32.72 -8.00 41.79
N ALA A 91 -32.19 -8.80 40.86
CA ALA A 91 -32.82 -9.35 39.67
C ALA A 91 -33.86 -8.50 38.89
N SER A 92 -33.45 -8.02 37.71
CA SER A 92 -34.33 -7.99 36.53
C SER A 92 -33.51 -8.10 35.23
N ALA A 93 -33.48 -9.31 34.66
CA ALA A 93 -33.44 -9.61 33.21
C ALA A 93 -33.24 -11.13 33.05
N ASN A 94 -34.17 -11.81 32.40
CA ASN A 94 -34.05 -13.20 31.96
C ASN A 94 -32.84 -13.34 31.01
N LYS A 95 -31.64 -13.59 31.54
CA LYS A 95 -30.50 -13.97 30.71
C LYS A 95 -30.61 -15.46 30.40
N VAL A 96 -30.82 -15.79 29.13
CA VAL A 96 -30.74 -17.17 28.64
C VAL A 96 -29.35 -17.70 29.00
N PRO A 97 -29.25 -18.86 29.68
CA PRO A 97 -27.96 -19.44 30.06
C PRO A 97 -27.14 -19.79 28.82
N ILE A 98 -25.86 -19.43 28.81
CA ILE A 98 -24.93 -19.77 27.73
C ILE A 98 -24.57 -21.26 27.86
N LEU A 99 -24.93 -22.05 26.85
CA LEU A 99 -24.60 -23.48 26.80
C LEU A 99 -23.12 -23.71 26.43
N THR A 100 -22.52 -24.78 26.95
CA THR A 100 -21.18 -25.24 26.51
C THR A 100 -21.24 -25.92 25.13
N CYS A 101 -20.10 -26.11 24.47
CA CYS A 101 -20.04 -26.82 23.19
C CYS A 101 -20.67 -28.22 23.27
N GLU A 102 -20.42 -28.96 24.36
CA GLU A 102 -20.98 -30.29 24.59
C GLU A 102 -22.51 -30.26 24.71
N GLN A 103 -23.05 -29.30 25.46
CA GLN A 103 -24.49 -29.12 25.64
C GLN A 103 -25.18 -28.72 24.32
N VAL A 104 -24.56 -27.84 23.53
CA VAL A 104 -25.05 -27.47 22.20
C VAL A 104 -25.11 -28.70 21.30
N ILE A 105 -24.06 -29.54 21.29
CA ILE A 105 -24.04 -30.78 20.50
C ILE A 105 -25.16 -31.73 20.93
N GLU A 106 -25.41 -31.86 22.23
CA GLU A 106 -26.49 -32.70 22.76
C GLU A 106 -27.87 -32.19 22.30
N VAL A 107 -28.11 -30.87 22.39
CA VAL A 107 -29.35 -30.24 21.90
C VAL A 107 -29.54 -30.52 20.41
N LEU A 108 -28.52 -30.29 19.58
CA LEU A 108 -28.60 -30.47 18.13
C LEU A 108 -28.80 -31.93 17.72
N LYS A 109 -28.33 -32.91 18.51
CA LYS A 109 -28.53 -34.34 18.24
C LYS A 109 -29.95 -34.83 18.57
N ASN A 110 -30.66 -34.14 19.46
CA ASN A 110 -31.95 -34.57 19.99
C ASN A 110 -33.16 -34.03 19.19
N ASN A 111 -32.98 -33.77 17.89
CA ASN A 111 -34.00 -33.20 16.99
C ASN A 111 -34.67 -31.95 17.61
N PRO A 112 -33.90 -30.87 17.82
CA PRO A 112 -34.42 -29.67 18.48
C PRO A 112 -35.53 -29.03 17.66
N ASP A 113 -36.46 -28.37 18.35
CA ASP A 113 -37.37 -27.42 17.70
C ASP A 113 -36.61 -26.15 17.26
N ILE A 114 -37.31 -25.21 16.61
CA ILE A 114 -36.66 -24.02 16.06
C ILE A 114 -36.13 -23.08 17.14
N GLU A 115 -36.78 -23.00 18.30
CA GLU A 115 -36.37 -22.13 19.40
C GLU A 115 -35.16 -22.73 20.13
N GLN A 116 -35.14 -24.06 20.31
CA GLN A 116 -33.98 -24.80 20.82
C GLN A 116 -32.79 -24.68 19.87
N THR A 117 -33.02 -24.78 18.56
CA THR A 117 -31.98 -24.58 17.53
C THR A 117 -31.42 -23.15 17.58
N ARG A 118 -32.29 -22.15 17.70
CA ARG A 118 -31.89 -20.75 17.83
C ARG A 118 -31.05 -20.52 19.10
N ALA A 119 -31.53 -20.98 20.26
CA ALA A 119 -30.82 -20.84 21.52
C ALA A 119 -29.46 -21.56 21.52
N ALA A 120 -29.37 -22.70 20.84
CA ALA A 120 -28.12 -23.44 20.66
C ALA A 120 -27.09 -22.64 19.86
N PHE A 121 -27.46 -22.11 18.70
CA PHE A 121 -26.53 -21.31 17.88
C PHE A 121 -26.23 -19.93 18.49
N GLU A 122 -27.20 -19.30 19.15
CA GLU A 122 -26.97 -18.07 19.91
C GLU A 122 -25.93 -18.30 21.02
N SER A 123 -26.02 -19.42 21.73
CA SER A 123 -25.01 -19.78 22.75
C SER A 123 -23.60 -19.89 22.15
N VAL A 124 -23.46 -20.58 21.00
CA VAL A 124 -22.18 -20.67 20.29
C VAL A 124 -21.67 -19.28 19.88
N ARG A 125 -22.52 -18.44 19.29
CA ARG A 125 -22.14 -17.09 18.92
C ARG A 125 -21.69 -16.28 20.14
N ARG A 126 -22.40 -16.35 21.26
CA ARG A 126 -22.02 -15.65 22.51
C ARG A 126 -20.65 -16.10 23.02
N LEU A 127 -20.38 -17.41 23.04
CA LEU A 127 -19.07 -17.95 23.40
C LEU A 127 -17.95 -17.37 22.53
N LEU A 128 -18.19 -17.25 21.22
CA LEU A 128 -17.22 -16.73 20.25
C LEU A 128 -17.10 -15.20 20.22
N SER A 129 -18.04 -14.48 20.83
CA SER A 129 -18.06 -13.00 20.85
C SER A 129 -17.19 -12.41 21.98
N LYS A 130 -16.54 -13.25 22.79
CA LYS A 130 -15.67 -12.79 23.89
C LYS A 130 -14.44 -12.04 23.36
N SER A 131 -14.08 -10.95 24.03
CA SER A 131 -12.94 -10.10 23.66
C SER A 131 -11.59 -10.77 23.91
N LYS A 132 -11.47 -11.54 25.01
CA LYS A 132 -10.27 -12.30 25.38
C LYS A 132 -10.46 -13.79 25.15
N ASN A 133 -9.56 -14.39 24.37
CA ASN A 133 -9.43 -15.84 24.15
C ASN A 133 -10.77 -16.58 23.90
N PRO A 134 -11.55 -16.23 22.87
CA PRO A 134 -12.74 -17.00 22.52
C PRO A 134 -12.34 -18.45 22.17
N PRO A 135 -13.17 -19.46 22.53
CA PRO A 135 -12.87 -20.87 22.34
C PRO A 135 -13.09 -21.33 20.89
N VAL A 136 -12.49 -20.62 19.92
CA VAL A 136 -12.64 -20.88 18.47
C VAL A 136 -12.17 -22.30 18.12
N ASP A 137 -11.00 -22.71 18.64
CA ASP A 137 -10.45 -24.03 18.36
C ASP A 137 -11.30 -25.15 18.97
N GLU A 138 -11.95 -24.92 20.12
CA GLU A 138 -12.86 -25.89 20.72
C GLU A 138 -14.08 -26.12 19.82
N VAL A 139 -14.71 -25.04 19.34
CA VAL A 139 -15.85 -25.10 18.41
C VAL A 139 -15.48 -25.82 17.11
N ILE A 140 -14.26 -25.61 16.61
CA ILE A 140 -13.74 -26.32 15.42
C ILE A 140 -13.52 -27.81 15.74
N ASN A 141 -12.80 -28.13 16.82
CA ASN A 141 -12.37 -29.49 17.15
C ASN A 141 -13.54 -30.41 17.52
N CYS A 142 -14.59 -29.88 18.15
CA CYS A 142 -15.81 -30.64 18.45
C CYS A 142 -16.74 -30.80 17.24
N GLY A 143 -16.39 -30.23 16.07
CA GLY A 143 -17.15 -30.37 14.82
C GLY A 143 -18.38 -29.49 14.70
N LEU A 144 -18.64 -28.58 15.66
CA LEU A 144 -19.77 -27.66 15.62
C LEU A 144 -19.76 -26.77 14.38
N ILE A 145 -18.58 -26.46 13.83
CA ILE A 145 -18.45 -25.67 12.60
C ILE A 145 -19.30 -26.20 11.43
N PHE A 146 -19.41 -27.51 11.27
CA PHE A 146 -20.25 -28.09 10.21
C PHE A 146 -21.74 -27.88 10.48
N ALA A 147 -22.17 -27.98 11.74
CA ALA A 147 -23.53 -27.68 12.15
C ALA A 147 -23.88 -26.20 11.92
N ILE A 148 -22.94 -25.30 12.23
CA ILE A 148 -23.11 -23.85 11.99
C ILE A 148 -23.26 -23.56 10.49
N VAL A 149 -22.44 -24.17 9.64
CA VAL A 149 -22.57 -24.02 8.17
C VAL A 149 -23.91 -24.56 7.67
N GLN A 150 -24.37 -25.72 8.16
CA GLN A 150 -25.69 -26.25 7.84
C GLN A 150 -26.83 -25.32 8.31
N GLY A 151 -26.65 -24.67 9.46
CA GLY A 151 -27.57 -23.69 10.03
C GLY A 151 -27.84 -22.50 9.10
N LEU A 152 -26.91 -22.13 8.22
CA LEU A 152 -27.11 -21.09 7.21
C LEU A 152 -28.22 -21.42 6.20
N SER A 153 -28.56 -22.70 6.04
CA SER A 153 -29.62 -23.16 5.13
C SER A 153 -30.98 -23.37 5.81
N VAL A 154 -31.07 -23.25 7.14
CA VAL A 154 -32.33 -23.37 7.89
C VAL A 154 -33.28 -22.24 7.47
N GLU A 155 -34.59 -22.49 7.39
CA GLU A 155 -35.56 -21.49 6.90
C GLU A 155 -35.65 -20.25 7.80
N ASP A 156 -35.50 -20.42 9.12
CA ASP A 156 -35.59 -19.34 10.10
C ASP A 156 -34.43 -18.34 9.98
N VAL A 157 -34.78 -17.07 9.74
CA VAL A 157 -33.84 -15.98 9.53
C VAL A 157 -32.96 -15.74 10.76
N LYS A 158 -33.48 -15.93 11.98
CA LYS A 158 -32.71 -15.74 13.21
C LYS A 158 -31.66 -16.84 13.39
N VAL A 159 -32.00 -18.10 13.10
CA VAL A 159 -31.00 -19.19 13.08
C VAL A 159 -29.87 -18.86 12.10
N ARG A 160 -30.20 -18.45 10.86
CA ARG A 160 -29.19 -18.04 9.87
C ARG A 160 -28.31 -16.90 10.38
N TYR A 161 -28.91 -15.93 11.07
CA TYR A 161 -28.20 -14.78 11.63
C TYR A 161 -27.20 -15.20 12.72
N GLU A 162 -27.62 -16.00 13.70
CA GLU A 162 -26.72 -16.52 14.74
C GLU A 162 -25.58 -17.35 14.14
N CYS A 163 -25.88 -18.19 13.14
CA CYS A 163 -24.86 -18.97 12.45
C CYS A 163 -23.88 -18.10 11.65
N ALA A 164 -24.38 -17.09 10.92
CA ALA A 164 -23.54 -16.17 10.16
C ALA A 164 -22.62 -15.38 11.10
N TRP A 165 -23.12 -14.90 12.24
CA TRP A 165 -22.33 -14.19 13.24
C TRP A 165 -21.29 -15.11 13.91
N ALA A 166 -21.67 -16.32 14.30
CA ALA A 166 -20.71 -17.30 14.81
C ALA A 166 -19.57 -17.55 13.81
N LEU A 167 -19.89 -17.71 12.51
CA LEU A 167 -18.88 -17.84 11.46
C LEU A 167 -18.02 -16.60 11.32
N THR A 168 -18.59 -15.39 11.35
CA THR A 168 -17.83 -14.13 11.32
C THR A 168 -16.76 -14.10 12.41
N ASN A 169 -17.10 -14.55 13.62
CA ASN A 169 -16.16 -14.59 14.74
C ASN A 169 -15.08 -15.67 14.55
N ILE A 170 -15.41 -16.82 13.96
CA ILE A 170 -14.42 -17.86 13.61
C ILE A 170 -13.44 -17.33 12.54
N VAL A 171 -13.94 -16.74 11.45
CA VAL A 171 -13.09 -16.25 10.34
C VAL A 171 -12.32 -14.97 10.68
N SER A 172 -12.71 -14.27 11.76
CA SER A 172 -11.93 -13.16 12.32
C SER A 172 -10.66 -13.61 13.06
N GLY A 173 -10.50 -14.92 13.30
CA GLY A 173 -9.39 -15.51 14.02
C GLY A 173 -8.12 -15.71 13.20
N THR A 174 -7.35 -16.77 13.48
CA THR A 174 -6.11 -17.06 12.76
C THR A 174 -6.37 -17.51 11.31
N PRO A 175 -5.37 -17.50 10.42
CA PRO A 175 -5.50 -18.06 9.08
C PRO A 175 -5.97 -19.52 9.09
N GLU A 176 -5.47 -20.34 10.02
CA GLU A 176 -5.87 -21.75 10.15
C GLU A 176 -7.36 -21.88 10.49
N GLN A 177 -7.86 -21.06 11.41
CA GLN A 177 -9.27 -21.03 11.79
C GLN A 177 -10.16 -20.60 10.62
N THR A 178 -9.70 -19.62 9.84
CA THR A 178 -10.39 -19.14 8.64
C THR A 178 -10.48 -20.24 7.58
N ILE A 179 -9.36 -20.92 7.33
CA ILE A 179 -9.29 -22.06 6.40
C ILE A 179 -10.24 -23.17 6.85
N LYS A 180 -10.33 -23.49 8.15
CA LYS A 180 -11.26 -24.51 8.65
C LYS A 180 -12.72 -24.18 8.36
N ALA A 181 -13.12 -22.91 8.45
CA ALA A 181 -14.47 -22.49 8.07
C ALA A 181 -14.73 -22.61 6.56
N VAL A 182 -13.73 -22.26 5.74
CA VAL A 182 -13.80 -22.39 4.29
C VAL A 182 -13.88 -23.87 3.87
N GLU A 183 -13.04 -24.74 4.45
CA GLU A 183 -13.06 -26.20 4.24
C GLU A 183 -14.39 -26.84 4.69
N ALA A 184 -15.04 -26.28 5.72
CA ALA A 184 -16.36 -26.70 6.16
C ALA A 184 -17.50 -26.27 5.21
N GLY A 185 -17.22 -25.46 4.19
CA GLY A 185 -18.16 -25.05 3.16
C GLY A 185 -18.89 -23.74 3.43
N ALA A 186 -18.38 -22.87 4.31
CA ALA A 186 -19.06 -21.65 4.72
C ALA A 186 -19.23 -20.60 3.60
N THR A 187 -18.27 -20.50 2.67
CA THR A 187 -18.15 -19.34 1.76
C THR A 187 -19.34 -19.14 0.83
N ALA A 188 -19.77 -20.18 0.10
CA ALA A 188 -20.85 -20.03 -0.87
C ALA A 188 -22.22 -19.71 -0.23
N PRO A 189 -22.64 -20.39 0.86
CA PRO A 189 -23.85 -19.99 1.60
C PRO A 189 -23.79 -18.55 2.13
N LEU A 190 -22.65 -18.11 2.67
CA LEU A 190 -22.49 -16.72 3.12
C LEU A 190 -22.66 -15.72 1.97
N ILE A 191 -22.07 -15.98 0.80
CA ILE A 191 -22.25 -15.12 -0.39
C ILE A 191 -23.71 -15.08 -0.84
N GLN A 192 -24.43 -16.20 -0.79
CA GLN A 192 -25.87 -16.21 -1.09
C GLN A 192 -26.66 -15.34 -0.09
N LEU A 193 -26.31 -15.38 1.19
CA LEU A 193 -26.97 -14.60 2.23
C LEU A 193 -26.69 -13.09 2.13
N MET A 194 -25.59 -12.66 1.51
CA MET A 194 -25.35 -11.24 1.20
C MET A 194 -26.48 -10.60 0.37
N MET A 195 -27.26 -11.42 -0.34
CA MET A 195 -28.37 -10.96 -1.19
C MET A 195 -29.75 -11.21 -0.56
N HIS A 196 -29.79 -11.58 0.72
CA HIS A 196 -31.04 -11.89 1.43
C HIS A 196 -31.89 -10.63 1.66
N PRO A 197 -33.23 -10.71 1.68
CA PRO A 197 -34.10 -9.55 1.92
C PRO A 197 -33.95 -8.90 3.30
N SER A 198 -33.53 -9.67 4.30
CA SER A 198 -33.17 -9.13 5.63
C SER A 198 -31.80 -8.47 5.57
N LEU A 199 -31.78 -7.14 5.69
CA LEU A 199 -30.55 -6.34 5.61
C LEU A 199 -29.56 -6.70 6.73
N ASP A 200 -30.03 -6.95 7.95
CA ASP A 200 -29.16 -7.33 9.08
C ASP A 200 -28.43 -8.66 8.79
N LEU A 201 -29.15 -9.63 8.22
CA LEU A 201 -28.55 -10.91 7.82
C LEU A 201 -27.56 -10.74 6.66
N ALA A 202 -27.92 -9.92 5.67
CA ALA A 202 -27.07 -9.62 4.53
C ALA A 202 -25.79 -8.90 4.95
N GLU A 203 -25.87 -7.94 5.87
CA GLU A 203 -24.73 -7.23 6.45
C GLU A 203 -23.82 -8.20 7.23
N GLN A 204 -24.39 -9.03 8.10
CA GLN A 204 -23.64 -10.02 8.87
C GLN A 204 -22.90 -11.02 7.97
N ALA A 205 -23.56 -11.50 6.91
CA ALA A 205 -22.94 -12.37 5.92
C ALA A 205 -21.83 -11.66 5.15
N THR A 206 -22.03 -10.39 4.78
CA THR A 206 -21.02 -9.56 4.10
C THR A 206 -19.80 -9.37 4.98
N TRP A 207 -19.97 -9.16 6.30
CA TRP A 207 -18.86 -9.09 7.25
C TRP A 207 -18.05 -10.39 7.29
N ALA A 208 -18.72 -11.55 7.35
CA ALA A 208 -18.05 -12.85 7.30
C ALA A 208 -17.20 -12.99 6.01
N VAL A 209 -17.80 -12.66 4.84
CA VAL A 209 -17.11 -12.70 3.55
C VAL A 209 -15.93 -11.73 3.50
N ALA A 210 -16.05 -10.54 4.08
CA ALA A 210 -14.96 -9.58 4.17
C ALA A 210 -13.76 -10.12 4.96
N ASN A 211 -13.99 -10.78 6.10
CA ASN A 211 -12.92 -11.43 6.87
C ASN A 211 -12.26 -12.58 6.07
N ILE A 212 -13.03 -13.38 5.34
CA ILE A 212 -12.49 -14.46 4.49
C ILE A 212 -11.63 -13.87 3.36
N ALA A 213 -12.14 -12.87 2.64
CA ALA A 213 -11.43 -12.23 1.54
C ALA A 213 -10.17 -11.49 2.01
N GLY A 214 -10.19 -10.95 3.24
CA GLY A 214 -9.08 -10.20 3.83
C GLY A 214 -7.97 -11.05 4.43
N ASP A 215 -8.14 -12.36 4.56
CA ASP A 215 -7.16 -13.24 5.18
C ASP A 215 -5.96 -13.57 4.27
N SER A 216 -6.23 -13.87 3.00
CA SER A 216 -5.19 -14.21 2.03
C SER A 216 -5.66 -14.06 0.59
N ALA A 217 -4.70 -13.97 -0.34
CA ALA A 217 -4.98 -13.95 -1.77
C ALA A 217 -5.75 -15.20 -2.24
N GLN A 218 -5.42 -16.37 -1.68
CA GLN A 218 -6.08 -17.64 -2.00
C GLN A 218 -7.56 -17.63 -1.57
N LEU A 219 -7.85 -17.11 -0.38
CA LEU A 219 -9.24 -17.05 0.11
C LEU A 219 -10.05 -15.95 -0.58
N ARG A 220 -9.43 -14.81 -0.92
CA ARG A 220 -10.02 -13.82 -1.83
C ARG A 220 -10.41 -14.47 -3.17
N ASP A 221 -9.50 -15.19 -3.80
CA ASP A 221 -9.75 -15.83 -5.10
C ASP A 221 -10.83 -16.91 -5.00
N TYR A 222 -10.95 -17.56 -3.85
CA TYR A 222 -12.06 -18.47 -3.57
C TYR A 222 -13.39 -17.73 -3.43
N VAL A 223 -13.43 -16.56 -2.78
CA VAL A 223 -14.62 -15.69 -2.75
C VAL A 223 -15.03 -15.26 -4.16
N ILE A 224 -14.07 -14.91 -5.02
CA ILE A 224 -14.31 -14.61 -6.45
C ILE A 224 -14.95 -15.83 -7.13
N LYS A 225 -14.36 -17.02 -6.98
CA LYS A 225 -14.88 -18.27 -7.56
C LYS A 225 -16.31 -18.62 -7.10
N CYS A 226 -16.69 -18.18 -5.91
CA CYS A 226 -18.03 -18.38 -5.36
C CYS A 226 -19.03 -17.26 -5.76
N ASN A 227 -18.74 -16.46 -6.79
CA ASN A 227 -19.53 -15.33 -7.28
C ASN A 227 -19.65 -14.16 -6.27
N GLY A 228 -18.60 -13.95 -5.48
CA GLY A 228 -18.57 -12.84 -4.50
C GLY A 228 -18.58 -11.47 -5.17
N VAL A 229 -17.96 -11.32 -6.34
CA VAL A 229 -17.89 -10.05 -7.08
C VAL A 229 -19.29 -9.63 -7.56
N GLU A 230 -20.07 -10.58 -8.06
CA GLU A 230 -21.44 -10.36 -8.51
C GLU A 230 -22.34 -9.92 -7.36
N ALA A 231 -22.23 -10.57 -6.19
CA ALA A 231 -22.97 -10.19 -4.99
C ALA A 231 -22.61 -8.76 -4.53
N LEU A 232 -21.32 -8.42 -4.53
CA LEU A 232 -20.84 -7.07 -4.20
C LEU A 232 -21.37 -6.00 -5.16
N MET A 233 -21.37 -6.28 -6.46
CA MET A 233 -21.87 -5.35 -7.47
C MET A 233 -23.39 -5.17 -7.39
N LEU A 234 -24.14 -6.23 -7.04
CA LEU A 234 -25.57 -6.14 -6.77
C LEU A 234 -25.86 -5.21 -5.57
N LEU A 235 -25.13 -5.39 -4.47
CA LEU A 235 -25.23 -4.52 -3.29
C LEU A 235 -24.88 -3.07 -3.61
N CYS A 236 -23.80 -2.83 -4.38
CA CYS A 236 -23.47 -1.49 -4.88
C CYS A 236 -24.58 -0.88 -5.75
N GLY A 237 -25.35 -1.69 -6.48
CA GLY A 237 -26.53 -1.24 -7.24
C GLY A 237 -27.69 -0.78 -6.37
N LYS A 238 -27.79 -1.31 -5.15
CA LYS A 238 -28.86 -1.02 -4.18
C LYS A 238 -28.39 -0.13 -3.02
N MET A 239 -27.24 0.52 -3.14
CA MET A 239 -26.59 1.24 -2.03
C MET A 239 -27.51 2.25 -1.33
N LYS A 240 -28.46 2.87 -2.05
CA LYS A 240 -29.47 3.81 -1.48
C LYS A 240 -30.50 3.15 -0.56
N GLU A 241 -30.69 1.84 -0.67
CA GLU A 241 -31.60 1.04 0.15
C GLU A 241 -30.89 0.48 1.40
N LEU A 242 -29.56 0.56 1.46
CA LEU A 242 -28.75 0.02 2.54
C LEU A 242 -28.58 1.04 3.67
N THR A 243 -28.42 0.55 4.90
CA THR A 243 -28.03 1.40 6.03
C THR A 243 -26.58 1.86 5.86
N THR A 244 -26.21 3.00 6.46
CA THR A 244 -24.82 3.47 6.42
C THR A 244 -23.83 2.45 7.02
N SER A 245 -24.23 1.71 8.05
CA SER A 245 -23.42 0.61 8.63
C SER A 245 -23.12 -0.44 7.56
N PHE A 246 -24.14 -0.90 6.85
CA PHE A 246 -23.97 -1.90 5.82
C PHE A 246 -23.09 -1.37 4.67
N VAL A 247 -23.26 -0.10 4.25
CA VAL A 247 -22.37 0.48 3.22
C VAL A 247 -20.90 0.57 3.69
N ARG A 248 -20.65 0.81 4.99
CA ARG A 248 -19.28 0.74 5.55
C ARG A 248 -18.72 -0.67 5.46
N THR A 249 -19.50 -1.68 5.84
CA THR A 249 -19.12 -3.10 5.72
C THR A 249 -18.86 -3.49 4.25
N LEU A 250 -19.70 -3.01 3.33
CA LEU A 250 -19.53 -3.19 1.89
C LEU A 250 -18.23 -2.56 1.39
N SER A 251 -17.96 -1.31 1.74
CA SER A 251 -16.73 -0.60 1.36
C SER A 251 -15.46 -1.30 1.87
N TRP A 252 -15.48 -1.72 3.13
CA TRP A 252 -14.40 -2.52 3.71
C TRP A 252 -14.22 -3.86 2.98
N THR A 253 -15.31 -4.51 2.54
CA THR A 253 -15.22 -5.74 1.74
C THR A 253 -14.53 -5.49 0.39
N PHE A 254 -14.89 -4.41 -0.32
CA PHE A 254 -14.19 -3.99 -1.54
C PHE A 254 -12.70 -3.77 -1.30
N SER A 255 -12.34 -3.14 -0.18
CA SER A 255 -10.94 -2.93 0.22
C SER A 255 -10.18 -4.25 0.38
N ASN A 256 -10.78 -5.24 1.05
CA ASN A 256 -10.18 -6.57 1.21
C ASN A 256 -10.05 -7.33 -0.13
N MET A 257 -11.00 -7.14 -1.04
CA MET A 257 -10.93 -7.73 -2.39
C MET A 257 -9.78 -7.17 -3.23
N CYS A 258 -9.36 -5.92 -3.01
CA CYS A 258 -8.26 -5.31 -3.76
C CYS A 258 -6.87 -5.47 -3.11
N ARG A 259 -6.81 -5.82 -1.83
CA ARG A 259 -5.62 -5.67 -0.96
C ARG A 259 -4.38 -6.48 -1.38
N HIS A 260 -4.53 -7.79 -1.59
CA HIS A 260 -3.37 -8.67 -1.71
C HIS A 260 -2.70 -8.53 -3.08
N LYS A 261 -1.37 -8.34 -3.09
CA LYS A 261 -0.56 -8.15 -4.31
C LYS A 261 0.15 -9.40 -4.84
N ASN A 262 0.22 -10.47 -4.04
CA ASN A 262 0.96 -11.69 -4.37
C ASN A 262 0.07 -12.95 -4.26
N PRO A 263 -0.71 -13.28 -5.30
CA PRO A 263 -0.98 -12.47 -6.50
C PRO A 263 -2.07 -11.40 -6.27
N HIS A 264 -2.12 -10.40 -7.15
CA HIS A 264 -3.30 -9.53 -7.31
C HIS A 264 -4.53 -10.33 -7.72
N ALA A 265 -5.72 -9.75 -7.47
CA ALA A 265 -6.94 -10.27 -8.09
C ALA A 265 -6.82 -10.18 -9.62
N PRO A 266 -7.50 -11.06 -10.39
CA PRO A 266 -7.48 -11.00 -11.84
C PRO A 266 -7.87 -9.61 -12.38
N LEU A 267 -7.25 -9.18 -13.47
CA LEU A 267 -7.42 -7.82 -14.00
C LEU A 267 -8.87 -7.51 -14.36
N GLU A 268 -9.58 -8.50 -14.93
CA GLU A 268 -11.01 -8.43 -15.24
C GLU A 268 -11.87 -8.24 -13.99
N VAL A 269 -11.47 -8.82 -12.85
CA VAL A 269 -12.16 -8.61 -11.57
C VAL A 269 -11.90 -7.20 -11.06
N LEU A 270 -10.65 -6.73 -11.09
CA LEU A 270 -10.31 -5.37 -10.69
C LEU A 270 -11.02 -4.31 -11.54
N ALA A 271 -11.22 -4.58 -12.84
CA ALA A 271 -11.97 -3.71 -13.75
C ALA A 271 -13.47 -3.62 -13.41
N VAL A 272 -14.05 -4.66 -12.82
CA VAL A 272 -15.43 -4.63 -12.31
C VAL A 272 -15.47 -3.93 -10.94
N LEU A 273 -14.53 -4.26 -10.05
CA LEU A 273 -14.45 -3.66 -8.72
C LEU A 273 -14.23 -2.15 -8.78
N SER A 274 -13.44 -1.64 -9.74
CA SER A 274 -13.23 -0.19 -9.93
C SER A 274 -14.54 0.57 -10.16
N GLN A 275 -15.52 -0.02 -10.84
CA GLN A 275 -16.84 0.59 -11.03
C GLN A 275 -17.64 0.69 -9.72
N GLY A 276 -17.51 -0.31 -8.85
CA GLY A 276 -18.08 -0.28 -7.50
C GLY A 276 -17.39 0.76 -6.62
N LEU A 277 -16.07 0.84 -6.67
CA LEU A 277 -15.27 1.82 -5.95
C LEU A 277 -15.61 3.26 -6.35
N PHE A 278 -15.81 3.53 -7.65
CA PHE A 278 -16.27 4.83 -8.12
C PHE A 278 -17.58 5.28 -7.45
N ARG A 279 -18.53 4.36 -7.23
CA ARG A 279 -19.80 4.65 -6.54
C ARG A 279 -19.59 4.87 -5.04
N LEU A 280 -18.80 4.01 -4.39
CA LEU A 280 -18.51 4.09 -2.95
C LEU A 280 -17.79 5.40 -2.60
N MET A 281 -16.87 5.87 -3.45
CA MET A 281 -16.15 7.14 -3.24
C MET A 281 -17.05 8.37 -3.33
N GLN A 282 -18.26 8.26 -3.90
CA GLN A 282 -19.24 9.35 -3.95
C GLN A 282 -20.18 9.35 -2.75
N HIS A 283 -20.11 8.34 -1.89
CA HIS A 283 -20.98 8.21 -0.73
C HIS A 283 -20.76 9.35 0.26
N GLU A 284 -21.81 9.77 0.98
CA GLU A 284 -21.76 10.90 1.92
C GLU A 284 -21.02 10.58 3.23
N ASP A 285 -20.97 9.31 3.62
CA ASP A 285 -20.25 8.86 4.81
C ASP A 285 -18.73 8.88 4.62
N TYR A 286 -18.03 9.47 5.59
CA TYR A 286 -16.58 9.59 5.60
C TYR A 286 -15.87 8.23 5.60
N ASN A 287 -16.29 7.29 6.46
CA ASN A 287 -15.62 5.99 6.60
C ASN A 287 -15.78 5.15 5.34
N VAL A 288 -16.95 5.23 4.68
CA VAL A 288 -17.17 4.59 3.37
C VAL A 288 -16.16 5.09 2.34
N ARG A 289 -16.00 6.41 2.21
CA ARG A 289 -15.03 7.01 1.26
C ARG A 289 -13.59 6.65 1.62
N GLN A 290 -13.27 6.59 2.91
CA GLN A 290 -11.93 6.25 3.38
C GLN A 290 -11.55 4.82 3.00
N ASP A 291 -12.39 3.83 3.33
CA ASP A 291 -12.14 2.43 2.97
C ASP A 291 -12.10 2.24 1.44
N ALA A 292 -12.96 2.95 0.69
CA ALA A 292 -12.95 2.92 -0.76
C ALA A 292 -11.66 3.53 -1.35
N CYS A 293 -11.17 4.63 -0.81
CA CYS A 293 -9.92 5.26 -1.26
C CYS A 293 -8.71 4.36 -0.98
N TRP A 294 -8.67 3.68 0.18
CA TRP A 294 -7.67 2.64 0.44
C TRP A 294 -7.76 1.48 -0.57
N ALA A 295 -8.96 1.03 -0.91
CA ALA A 295 -9.15 0.00 -1.92
C ALA A 295 -8.59 0.41 -3.30
N VAL A 296 -8.78 1.68 -3.70
CA VAL A 296 -8.20 2.23 -4.93
C VAL A 296 -6.67 2.30 -4.83
N SER A 297 -6.12 2.57 -3.65
CA SER A 297 -4.67 2.56 -3.44
C SER A 297 -4.07 1.17 -3.70
N TYR A 298 -4.76 0.10 -3.28
CA TYR A 298 -4.34 -1.27 -3.58
C TYR A 298 -4.53 -1.63 -5.05
N LEU A 299 -5.65 -1.18 -5.65
CA LEU A 299 -5.92 -1.35 -7.07
C LEU A 299 -4.86 -0.68 -7.95
N THR A 300 -4.27 0.44 -7.51
CA THR A 300 -3.22 1.16 -8.24
C THR A 300 -1.79 0.72 -7.88
N ASP A 301 -1.59 -0.19 -6.93
CA ASP A 301 -0.26 -0.76 -6.64
C ASP A 301 0.01 -1.94 -7.59
N GLY A 302 0.35 -1.67 -8.86
CA GLY A 302 0.48 -2.73 -9.86
C GLY A 302 1.12 -2.28 -11.18
N PRO A 303 1.11 -3.12 -12.23
CA PRO A 303 1.57 -2.73 -13.56
C PRO A 303 0.66 -1.66 -14.20
N ASP A 304 1.16 -0.95 -15.21
CA ASP A 304 0.45 0.16 -15.88
C ASP A 304 -1.01 -0.16 -16.27
N VAL A 305 -1.27 -1.36 -16.79
CA VAL A 305 -2.61 -1.81 -17.18
C VAL A 305 -3.59 -1.93 -16.01
N GLN A 306 -3.08 -2.19 -14.81
CA GLN A 306 -3.88 -2.24 -13.59
C GLN A 306 -4.09 -0.83 -13.04
N ILE A 307 -3.04 0.00 -13.04
CA ILE A 307 -3.10 1.40 -12.63
C ILE A 307 -4.14 2.16 -13.46
N SER A 308 -4.19 1.93 -14.77
CA SER A 308 -5.10 2.64 -15.68
C SER A 308 -6.58 2.40 -15.36
N LEU A 309 -6.93 1.27 -14.73
CA LEU A 309 -8.33 0.97 -14.36
C LEU A 309 -8.95 2.06 -13.47
N ALA A 310 -8.17 2.70 -12.60
CA ALA A 310 -8.67 3.80 -11.77
C ALA A 310 -9.01 5.04 -12.62
N ARG A 311 -8.16 5.36 -13.61
CA ARG A 311 -8.42 6.44 -14.58
C ARG A 311 -9.63 6.12 -15.44
N ASP A 312 -9.67 4.91 -16.00
CA ASP A 312 -10.68 4.49 -16.97
C ASP A 312 -12.08 4.35 -16.32
N ALA A 313 -12.14 4.06 -15.02
CA ALA A 313 -13.37 4.08 -14.22
C ALA A 313 -13.81 5.48 -13.76
N GLY A 314 -13.05 6.55 -14.07
CA GLY A 314 -13.38 7.92 -13.69
C GLY A 314 -13.15 8.25 -12.20
N ILE A 315 -12.33 7.46 -11.50
CA ILE A 315 -12.08 7.63 -10.06
C ILE A 315 -11.20 8.86 -9.75
N MET A 316 -10.28 9.20 -10.64
CA MET A 316 -9.21 10.16 -10.36
C MET A 316 -9.68 11.56 -9.93
N PRO A 317 -10.75 12.16 -10.49
CA PRO A 317 -11.29 13.42 -9.98
C PRO A 317 -11.78 13.35 -8.52
N LEU A 318 -12.30 12.19 -8.09
CA LEU A 318 -12.74 11.97 -6.70
C LEU A 318 -11.54 11.90 -5.75
N VAL A 319 -10.47 11.21 -6.17
CA VAL A 319 -9.19 11.16 -5.44
C VAL A 319 -8.62 12.55 -5.26
N PHE A 320 -8.59 13.36 -6.33
CA PHE A 320 -8.11 14.74 -6.26
C PHE A 320 -8.93 15.58 -5.26
N LYS A 321 -10.26 15.43 -5.23
CA LYS A 321 -11.13 16.12 -4.26
C LYS A 321 -10.76 15.79 -2.81
N HIS A 322 -10.35 14.56 -2.51
CA HIS A 322 -9.98 14.14 -1.16
C HIS A 322 -8.69 14.77 -0.63
N LEU A 323 -7.85 15.38 -1.48
CA LEU A 323 -6.69 16.16 -1.03
C LEU A 323 -7.06 17.41 -0.23
N SER A 324 -8.32 17.83 -0.26
CA SER A 324 -8.82 18.97 0.51
C SER A 324 -9.46 18.59 1.86
N GLU A 325 -9.52 17.28 2.16
CA GLU A 325 -10.11 16.73 3.39
C GLU A 325 -9.04 16.59 4.50
N ASP A 326 -9.36 15.89 5.59
CA ASP A 326 -8.40 15.59 6.65
C ASP A 326 -7.38 14.49 6.26
N ASP A 327 -6.31 14.42 7.06
CA ASP A 327 -5.19 13.47 6.93
C ASP A 327 -5.63 12.00 6.68
N GLY A 328 -6.76 11.57 7.23
CA GLY A 328 -7.26 10.20 7.08
C GLY A 328 -7.76 9.88 5.66
N LEU A 329 -8.24 10.86 4.90
CA LEU A 329 -8.58 10.73 3.48
C LEU A 329 -7.44 11.16 2.56
N VAL A 330 -6.63 12.14 2.98
CA VAL A 330 -5.47 12.62 2.23
C VAL A 330 -4.42 11.52 2.07
N ALA A 331 -4.16 10.72 3.11
CA ALA A 331 -3.16 9.65 3.05
C ALA A 331 -3.42 8.61 1.94
N PRO A 332 -4.59 7.94 1.87
CA PRO A 332 -4.88 7.04 0.77
C PRO A 332 -4.97 7.76 -0.58
N ALA A 333 -5.45 9.00 -0.63
CA ALA A 333 -5.52 9.76 -1.87
C ALA A 333 -4.13 10.06 -2.47
N LEU A 334 -3.18 10.49 -1.63
CA LEU A 334 -1.78 10.67 -2.04
C LEU A 334 -1.15 9.36 -2.47
N ARG A 335 -1.46 8.25 -1.80
CA ARG A 335 -0.98 6.93 -2.23
C ARG A 335 -1.47 6.57 -3.63
N VAL A 336 -2.75 6.78 -3.93
CA VAL A 336 -3.31 6.55 -5.27
C VAL A 336 -2.60 7.39 -6.34
N LEU A 337 -2.39 8.68 -6.06
CA LEU A 337 -1.74 9.60 -7.00
C LEU A 337 -0.26 9.26 -7.19
N GLY A 338 0.45 8.90 -6.11
CA GLY A 338 1.83 8.47 -6.17
C GLY A 338 1.98 7.16 -6.93
N ASN A 339 1.12 6.16 -6.66
CA ASN A 339 1.05 4.91 -7.42
C ASN A 339 0.81 5.18 -8.92
N MET A 340 -0.13 6.07 -9.26
CA MET A 340 -0.39 6.50 -10.65
C MET A 340 0.88 7.09 -11.29
N ALA A 341 1.61 7.92 -10.55
CA ALA A 341 2.88 8.49 -11.00
C ALA A 341 4.04 7.47 -11.04
N THR A 342 3.89 6.24 -10.53
CA THR A 342 4.93 5.20 -10.76
C THR A 342 4.82 4.53 -12.12
N GLY A 343 3.67 4.68 -12.80
CA GLY A 343 3.46 4.12 -14.12
C GLY A 343 4.20 4.90 -15.22
N ASN A 344 3.84 4.62 -16.47
CA ASN A 344 4.36 5.33 -17.63
C ASN A 344 4.05 6.85 -17.62
N ASP A 345 4.61 7.55 -18.62
CA ASP A 345 4.48 9.00 -18.71
C ASP A 345 3.01 9.47 -18.90
N ASP A 346 2.16 8.68 -19.56
CA ASP A 346 0.73 9.02 -19.76
C ASP A 346 -0.08 8.95 -18.45
N LEU A 347 0.20 7.94 -17.61
CA LEU A 347 -0.39 7.81 -16.28
C LEU A 347 0.09 8.96 -15.37
N THR A 348 1.36 9.31 -15.46
CA THR A 348 1.92 10.47 -14.76
C THR A 348 1.26 11.78 -15.21
N GLN A 349 1.01 11.92 -16.52
CA GLN A 349 0.33 13.09 -17.07
C GLN A 349 -1.10 13.22 -16.53
N THR A 350 -1.80 12.11 -16.30
CA THR A 350 -3.13 12.11 -15.65
C THR A 350 -3.08 12.81 -14.28
N VAL A 351 -2.03 12.59 -13.49
CA VAL A 351 -1.86 13.24 -12.17
C VAL A 351 -1.65 14.75 -12.30
N ILE A 352 -0.87 15.16 -13.31
CA ILE A 352 -0.58 16.57 -13.60
C ILE A 352 -1.84 17.29 -14.08
N ASP A 353 -2.59 16.69 -15.01
CA ASP A 353 -3.78 17.27 -15.63
C ASP A 353 -4.93 17.48 -14.62
N LEU A 354 -4.98 16.70 -13.54
CA LEU A 354 -5.90 16.94 -12.41
C LEU A 354 -5.57 18.24 -11.65
N GLY A 355 -4.39 18.82 -11.86
CA GLY A 355 -3.88 19.97 -11.11
C GLY A 355 -3.34 19.58 -9.73
N THR A 356 -2.94 18.32 -9.54
CA THR A 356 -2.41 17.79 -8.27
C THR A 356 -1.20 18.59 -7.79
N LEU A 357 -0.25 18.89 -8.67
CA LEU A 357 1.00 19.59 -8.33
C LEU A 357 0.74 20.94 -7.64
N ARG A 358 -0.26 21.68 -8.12
CA ARG A 358 -0.65 22.99 -7.59
C ARG A 358 -1.11 22.96 -6.14
N VAL A 359 -1.71 21.85 -5.68
CA VAL A 359 -2.27 21.75 -4.33
C VAL A 359 -1.29 21.14 -3.31
N LEU A 360 -0.24 20.45 -3.76
CA LEU A 360 0.71 19.76 -2.87
C LEU A 360 1.35 20.66 -1.80
N PRO A 361 1.78 21.91 -2.10
CA PRO A 361 2.35 22.77 -1.07
C PRO A 361 1.37 23.09 0.07
N ALA A 362 0.09 23.23 -0.24
CA ALA A 362 -0.95 23.47 0.76
C ALA A 362 -1.25 22.19 1.57
N VAL A 363 -1.27 21.03 0.91
CA VAL A 363 -1.45 19.73 1.57
C VAL A 363 -0.31 19.47 2.57
N ALA A 364 0.94 19.60 2.14
CA ALA A 364 2.10 19.36 3.00
C ALA A 364 2.18 20.34 4.18
N ARG A 365 1.79 21.61 3.99
CA ARG A 365 1.77 22.61 5.06
C ARG A 365 0.69 22.35 6.11
N LYS A 366 -0.47 21.83 5.70
CA LYS A 366 -1.60 21.51 6.59
C LYS A 366 -1.44 20.16 7.30
N ALA A 367 -0.60 19.28 6.76
CA ALA A 367 -0.41 17.94 7.27
C ALA A 367 0.01 17.95 8.75
N LYS A 368 -0.65 17.12 9.56
CA LYS A 368 -0.25 16.91 10.97
C LYS A 368 0.82 15.84 11.11
N SER A 369 0.86 14.90 10.16
CA SER A 369 1.79 13.78 10.13
C SER A 369 2.90 14.00 9.10
N SER A 370 4.16 13.79 9.51
CA SER A 370 5.30 13.78 8.57
C SER A 370 5.17 12.70 7.50
N SER A 371 4.36 11.67 7.74
CA SER A 371 4.06 10.65 6.73
C SER A 371 3.36 11.23 5.49
N ILE A 372 2.53 12.27 5.64
CA ILE A 372 1.86 12.90 4.50
C ILE A 372 2.86 13.73 3.69
N VAL A 373 3.76 14.46 4.36
CA VAL A 373 4.83 15.21 3.71
C VAL A 373 5.75 14.26 2.94
N LYS A 374 6.09 13.11 3.53
CA LYS A 374 6.85 12.03 2.89
C LYS A 374 6.17 11.55 1.60
N GLU A 375 4.87 11.27 1.62
CA GLU A 375 4.11 10.84 0.44
C GLU A 375 4.00 11.96 -0.62
N CYS A 376 3.93 13.23 -0.22
CA CYS A 376 4.00 14.35 -1.16
C CYS A 376 5.36 14.38 -1.89
N CYS A 377 6.46 14.25 -1.15
CA CYS A 377 7.81 14.25 -1.73
C CYS A 377 8.03 13.04 -2.64
N TRP A 378 7.53 11.87 -2.24
CA TRP A 378 7.55 10.65 -3.04
C TRP A 378 6.75 10.79 -4.35
N LEU A 379 5.56 11.39 -4.30
CA LEU A 379 4.80 11.70 -5.51
C LEU A 379 5.58 12.66 -6.43
N ILE A 380 6.17 13.72 -5.88
CA ILE A 380 6.94 14.69 -6.67
C ILE A 380 8.16 14.01 -7.32
N SER A 381 8.89 13.16 -6.60
CA SER A 381 10.06 12.46 -7.15
C SER A 381 9.70 11.54 -8.31
N ASN A 382 8.53 10.89 -8.26
CA ASN A 382 8.00 10.07 -9.34
C ASN A 382 7.57 10.90 -10.56
N VAL A 383 7.03 12.11 -10.36
CA VAL A 383 6.70 13.02 -11.47
C VAL A 383 7.97 13.54 -12.15
N ILE A 384 8.99 13.91 -11.38
CA ILE A 384 10.29 14.36 -11.91
C ILE A 384 11.00 13.25 -12.70
N ALA A 385 10.79 11.98 -12.34
CA ALA A 385 11.33 10.85 -13.10
C ALA A 385 10.75 10.71 -14.52
N GLY A 386 9.71 11.46 -14.87
CA GLY A 386 9.07 11.47 -16.18
C GLY A 386 9.79 12.32 -17.23
N THR A 387 9.03 12.83 -18.19
CA THR A 387 9.57 13.64 -19.29
C THR A 387 10.01 15.04 -18.84
N GLN A 388 10.84 15.70 -19.64
CA GLN A 388 11.21 17.10 -19.40
C GLN A 388 10.01 18.06 -19.27
N LYS A 389 8.89 17.79 -19.96
CA LYS A 389 7.66 18.59 -19.79
C LYS A 389 7.03 18.38 -18.42
N GLN A 390 7.11 17.16 -17.88
CA GLN A 390 6.58 16.83 -16.56
C GLN A 390 7.46 17.39 -15.46
N ILE A 391 8.79 17.37 -15.66
CA ILE A 391 9.73 18.12 -14.82
C ILE A 391 9.38 19.61 -14.83
N GLN A 392 9.12 20.19 -16.01
CA GLN A 392 8.74 21.61 -16.10
C GLN A 392 7.45 21.91 -15.31
N ALA A 393 6.46 21.03 -15.37
CA ALA A 393 5.23 21.20 -14.58
C ALA A 393 5.49 21.23 -13.06
N VAL A 394 6.50 20.51 -12.56
CA VAL A 394 6.92 20.57 -11.15
C VAL A 394 7.54 21.93 -10.82
N ILE A 395 8.39 22.44 -11.70
CA ILE A 395 9.04 23.76 -11.57
C ILE A 395 8.00 24.88 -11.60
N ASP A 396 7.10 24.87 -12.58
CA ASP A 396 6.07 25.89 -12.78
C ASP A 396 5.10 25.99 -11.58
N ASN A 397 4.98 24.92 -10.78
CA ASN A 397 4.18 24.90 -9.55
C ASN A 397 4.99 25.22 -8.28
N GLY A 398 6.25 25.65 -8.41
CA GLY A 398 7.11 26.06 -7.29
C GLY A 398 7.50 24.92 -6.35
N LEU A 399 7.52 23.68 -6.84
CA LEU A 399 7.75 22.51 -6.01
C LEU A 399 9.24 22.26 -5.71
N LEU A 400 10.17 22.89 -6.44
CA LEU A 400 11.59 22.85 -6.12
C LEU A 400 11.85 23.51 -4.75
N SER A 401 11.28 24.68 -4.51
CA SER A 401 11.36 25.38 -3.22
C SER A 401 10.85 24.52 -2.06
N MET A 402 9.76 23.78 -2.29
CA MET A 402 9.23 22.82 -1.32
C MET A 402 10.22 21.68 -1.06
N ILE A 403 10.83 21.09 -2.09
CA ILE A 403 11.85 20.04 -1.94
C ILE A 403 13.03 20.54 -1.12
N ILE A 404 13.55 21.74 -1.40
CA ILE A 404 14.69 22.32 -0.67
C ILE A 404 14.33 22.60 0.79
N THR A 405 13.15 23.17 1.04
CA THR A 405 12.66 23.38 2.42
C THR A 405 12.58 22.06 3.19
N VAL A 406 12.01 21.01 2.59
CA VAL A 406 11.90 19.69 3.23
C VAL A 406 13.27 19.04 3.40
N MET A 407 14.20 19.24 2.47
CA MET A 407 15.58 18.77 2.64
C MET A 407 16.24 19.40 3.88
N GLN A 408 15.99 20.69 4.11
CA GLN A 408 16.58 21.42 5.23
C GLN A 408 15.93 21.08 6.59
N THR A 409 14.59 20.95 6.65
CA THR A 409 13.87 20.87 7.93
C THR A 409 13.11 19.55 8.17
N GLY A 410 13.01 18.69 7.15
CA GLY A 410 12.23 17.46 7.20
C GLY A 410 12.89 16.34 8.02
N ASP A 411 12.09 15.35 8.43
CA ASP A 411 12.66 14.12 8.99
C ASP A 411 13.43 13.31 7.93
N TYR A 412 14.30 12.40 8.37
CA TYR A 412 15.14 11.60 7.46
C TYR A 412 14.34 10.92 6.34
N ARG A 413 13.11 10.45 6.63
CA ARG A 413 12.29 9.76 5.62
C ARG A 413 11.82 10.74 4.55
N CYS A 414 11.43 11.96 4.94
CA CYS A 414 11.06 13.00 3.99
C CYS A 414 12.28 13.46 3.16
N GLN A 415 13.42 13.69 3.82
CA GLN A 415 14.68 14.05 3.16
C GLN A 415 15.08 12.98 2.13
N PHE A 416 14.91 11.70 2.46
CA PHE A 416 15.22 10.60 1.55
C PHE A 416 14.40 10.67 0.25
N GLU A 417 13.10 10.96 0.34
CA GLU A 417 12.25 11.16 -0.85
C GLU A 417 12.58 12.44 -1.61
N CYS A 418 13.13 13.46 -0.94
CA CYS A 418 13.67 14.65 -1.60
C CYS A 418 14.96 14.33 -2.36
N SER A 419 15.84 13.45 -1.86
CA SER A 419 17.10 13.11 -2.53
C SER A 419 16.87 12.33 -3.83
N TRP A 420 16.02 11.29 -3.79
CA TRP A 420 14.80 11.23 -4.60
C TRP A 420 14.68 12.12 -5.84
N ALA A 421 13.86 13.13 -5.63
CA ALA A 421 13.51 14.17 -6.58
C ALA A 421 14.75 14.85 -7.18
N LEU A 422 15.76 15.18 -6.37
CA LEU A 422 16.96 15.88 -6.84
C LEU A 422 17.80 15.04 -7.79
N SER A 423 18.05 13.77 -7.46
CA SER A 423 18.79 12.84 -8.33
C SER A 423 18.03 12.56 -9.63
N ASN A 424 16.69 12.48 -9.57
CA ASN A 424 15.87 12.34 -10.79
C ASN A 424 15.94 13.60 -11.67
N LEU A 425 15.92 14.79 -11.07
CA LEU A 425 16.11 16.04 -11.80
C LEU A 425 17.50 16.14 -12.42
N ALA A 426 18.54 15.76 -11.68
CA ALA A 426 19.93 15.71 -12.16
C ALA A 426 20.10 14.80 -13.39
N SER A 427 19.37 13.69 -13.43
CA SER A 427 19.45 12.71 -14.53
C SER A 427 18.58 13.07 -15.74
N GLY A 428 17.36 13.56 -15.52
CA GLY A 428 16.36 13.75 -16.58
C GLY A 428 16.11 15.20 -17.00
N GLY A 429 16.53 16.16 -16.17
CA GLY A 429 16.33 17.59 -16.39
C GLY A 429 17.22 18.15 -17.49
N THR A 430 16.71 19.16 -18.20
CA THR A 430 17.56 19.98 -19.09
C THR A 430 18.45 20.91 -18.27
N THR A 431 19.51 21.43 -18.88
CA THR A 431 20.38 22.44 -18.24
C THR A 431 19.57 23.65 -17.75
N SER A 432 18.58 24.12 -18.51
CA SER A 432 17.71 25.22 -18.08
C SER A 432 16.94 24.88 -16.81
N GLN A 433 16.45 23.65 -16.68
CA GLN A 433 15.68 23.20 -15.51
C GLN A 433 16.58 23.01 -14.28
N LEU A 434 17.83 22.58 -14.46
CA LEU A 434 18.81 22.54 -13.39
C LEU A 434 19.17 23.95 -12.90
N LEU A 435 19.25 24.94 -13.80
CA LEU A 435 19.49 26.33 -13.43
C LEU A 435 18.34 26.95 -12.61
N GLU A 436 17.10 26.49 -12.77
CA GLU A 436 15.99 26.86 -11.87
C GLU A 436 16.24 26.35 -10.44
N LEU A 437 16.79 25.13 -10.29
CA LEU A 437 17.17 24.61 -8.97
C LEU A 437 18.34 25.38 -8.36
N VAL A 438 19.32 25.83 -9.16
CA VAL A 438 20.39 26.73 -8.69
C VAL A 438 19.79 28.02 -8.13
N GLY A 439 18.74 28.56 -8.76
CA GLY A 439 18.03 29.76 -8.29
C GLY A 439 17.39 29.62 -6.90
N GLU A 440 17.07 28.39 -6.47
CA GLU A 440 16.55 28.09 -5.12
C GLU A 440 17.65 28.03 -4.04
N LYS A 441 18.93 28.22 -4.41
CA LYS A 441 20.09 28.21 -3.50
C LYS A 441 20.15 26.96 -2.63
N PRO A 442 20.28 25.77 -3.24
CA PRO A 442 20.09 24.51 -2.54
C PRO A 442 21.26 24.16 -1.60
N MET A 443 22.44 24.78 -1.74
CA MET A 443 23.68 24.26 -1.15
C MET A 443 23.65 24.18 0.37
N ALA A 444 23.07 25.18 1.06
CA ALA A 444 22.90 25.14 2.52
C ALA A 444 22.02 23.96 2.99
N ALA A 445 20.97 23.62 2.23
CA ALA A 445 20.12 22.48 2.54
C ALA A 445 20.84 21.15 2.26
N LEU A 446 21.64 21.08 1.20
CA LEU A 446 22.41 19.90 0.84
C LEU A 446 23.56 19.64 1.84
N ALA A 447 24.26 20.68 2.30
CA ALA A 447 25.30 20.59 3.32
C ALA A 447 24.79 19.87 4.58
N GLY A 448 23.62 20.30 5.09
CA GLY A 448 23.03 19.74 6.31
C GLY A 448 22.76 18.23 6.24
N VAL A 449 22.56 17.68 5.04
CA VAL A 449 22.22 16.26 4.84
C VAL A 449 23.39 15.39 4.38
N LEU A 450 24.54 15.98 4.00
CA LEU A 450 25.76 15.24 3.65
C LEU A 450 26.42 14.55 4.86
N SER A 451 25.93 14.83 6.07
CA SER A 451 26.33 14.15 7.30
C SER A 451 25.70 12.75 7.50
N HIS A 452 24.71 12.38 6.68
CA HIS A 452 24.07 11.06 6.74
C HIS A 452 25.04 9.96 6.29
N THR A 453 24.79 8.72 6.73
CA THR A 453 25.68 7.57 6.42
C THR A 453 25.14 6.64 5.34
N ASN A 454 23.88 6.81 4.94
CA ASN A 454 23.27 5.95 3.93
C ASN A 454 23.85 6.25 2.54
N ALA A 455 24.50 5.26 1.93
CA ALA A 455 25.21 5.43 0.66
C ALA A 455 24.31 5.83 -0.52
N ASP A 456 23.09 5.30 -0.60
CA ASP A 456 22.13 5.68 -1.64
C ASP A 456 21.70 7.14 -1.50
N PHE A 457 21.39 7.55 -0.25
CA PHE A 457 21.05 8.93 0.04
C PHE A 457 22.17 9.89 -0.36
N LEU A 458 23.40 9.59 0.08
CA LEU A 458 24.57 10.40 -0.23
C LEU A 458 24.82 10.46 -1.74
N SER A 459 24.75 9.32 -2.43
CA SER A 459 24.92 9.25 -3.89
C SER A 459 23.93 10.16 -4.60
N ASN A 460 22.66 10.16 -4.19
CA ASN A 460 21.65 11.02 -4.80
C ASN A 460 21.94 12.51 -4.64
N VAL A 461 22.39 12.92 -3.44
CA VAL A 461 22.75 14.31 -3.15
C VAL A 461 23.99 14.72 -3.94
N LEU A 462 25.02 13.87 -3.99
CA LEU A 462 26.25 14.11 -4.74
C LEU A 462 26.00 14.18 -6.25
N GLU A 463 25.17 13.30 -6.80
CA GLU A 463 24.73 13.37 -8.20
C GLU A 463 24.04 14.71 -8.52
N ALA A 464 23.22 15.22 -7.60
CA ALA A 464 22.58 16.51 -7.75
C ALA A 464 23.57 17.67 -7.70
N ILE A 465 24.51 17.68 -6.74
CA ILE A 465 25.57 18.70 -6.64
C ILE A 465 26.40 18.73 -7.93
N TYR A 466 26.86 17.56 -8.38
CA TYR A 466 27.64 17.44 -9.60
C TYR A 466 26.87 18.00 -10.81
N ALA A 467 25.61 17.60 -11.00
CA ALA A 467 24.80 18.06 -12.12
C ALA A 467 24.55 19.58 -12.09
N LEU A 468 24.40 20.18 -10.90
CA LEU A 468 24.24 21.63 -10.75
C LEU A 468 25.53 22.37 -11.16
N LEU A 469 26.69 21.93 -10.68
CA LEU A 469 27.97 22.52 -11.05
C LEU A 469 28.23 22.39 -12.56
N THR A 470 27.97 21.22 -13.14
CA THR A 470 28.10 21.00 -14.60
C THR A 470 27.14 21.90 -15.39
N ALA A 471 25.89 22.05 -14.94
CA ALA A 471 24.91 22.91 -15.61
C ALA A 471 25.35 24.37 -15.64
N VAL A 472 25.84 24.89 -14.51
CA VAL A 472 26.36 26.26 -14.40
C VAL A 472 27.61 26.42 -15.24
N ALA A 473 28.60 25.53 -15.11
CA ALA A 473 29.84 25.57 -15.88
C ALA A 473 29.60 25.58 -17.40
N THR A 474 28.58 24.85 -17.86
CA THR A 474 28.28 24.76 -19.30
C THR A 474 27.48 25.95 -19.83
N SER A 475 26.51 26.46 -19.07
CA SER A 475 25.54 27.46 -19.58
C SER A 475 25.69 28.86 -19.01
N ARG A 476 26.33 29.02 -17.85
CA ARG A 476 26.61 30.31 -17.20
C ARG A 476 28.02 30.30 -16.56
N PRO A 477 29.10 30.19 -17.36
CA PRO A 477 30.47 30.14 -16.83
C PRO A 477 30.79 31.31 -15.91
N ASP A 478 30.31 32.52 -16.25
CA ASP A 478 30.51 33.75 -15.46
C ASP A 478 29.89 33.68 -14.05
N SER A 479 28.98 32.73 -13.80
CA SER A 479 28.36 32.51 -12.49
C SER A 479 28.92 31.29 -11.75
N LEU A 480 29.86 30.56 -12.35
CA LEU A 480 30.43 29.34 -11.75
C LEU A 480 31.17 29.65 -10.46
N ASP A 481 31.99 30.71 -10.44
CA ASP A 481 32.75 31.10 -9.25
C ASP A 481 31.83 31.46 -8.09
N ALA A 482 30.73 32.17 -8.35
CA ALA A 482 29.74 32.47 -7.31
C ALA A 482 29.06 31.22 -6.74
N VAL A 483 28.83 30.18 -7.55
CA VAL A 483 28.26 28.91 -7.08
C VAL A 483 29.31 28.07 -6.34
N LYS A 484 30.58 28.13 -6.74
CA LYS A 484 31.70 27.52 -6.01
C LYS A 484 31.88 28.16 -4.63
N GLU A 485 31.84 29.49 -4.57
CA GLU A 485 31.85 30.23 -3.30
C GLU A 485 30.65 29.82 -2.42
N GLU A 486 29.44 29.67 -2.98
CA GLU A 486 28.28 29.17 -2.23
C GLU A 486 28.49 27.75 -1.68
N VAL A 487 29.13 26.87 -2.45
CA VAL A 487 29.49 25.49 -2.03
C VAL A 487 30.48 25.51 -0.86
N GLU A 488 31.45 26.41 -0.87
CA GLU A 488 32.41 26.59 0.22
C GLU A 488 31.74 27.21 1.46
N GLU A 489 31.06 28.35 1.32
CA GLU A 489 30.42 29.08 2.42
C GLU A 489 29.32 28.28 3.12
N SER A 490 28.62 27.41 2.39
CA SER A 490 27.59 26.53 2.95
C SER A 490 28.15 25.30 3.68
N GLY A 491 29.46 25.06 3.60
CA GLY A 491 30.14 23.90 4.19
C GLY A 491 30.00 22.61 3.39
N VAL A 492 29.49 22.66 2.14
CA VAL A 492 29.44 21.47 1.27
C VAL A 492 30.86 20.98 0.96
N LEU A 493 31.81 21.89 0.71
CA LEU A 493 33.19 21.53 0.40
C LEU A 493 33.84 20.70 1.53
N ASP A 494 33.74 21.15 2.79
CA ASP A 494 34.22 20.41 3.97
C ASP A 494 33.63 19.00 4.08
N HIS A 495 32.36 18.84 3.67
CA HIS A 495 31.68 17.55 3.67
C HIS A 495 32.19 16.65 2.54
N LEU A 496 32.45 17.21 1.35
CA LEU A 496 33.03 16.46 0.24
C LEU A 496 34.42 15.92 0.60
N GLU A 497 35.29 16.73 1.19
CA GLU A 497 36.63 16.27 1.61
C GLU A 497 36.54 15.07 2.58
N LYS A 498 35.65 15.13 3.58
CA LYS A 498 35.41 14.02 4.51
C LYS A 498 34.87 12.78 3.80
N LEU A 499 34.02 12.96 2.79
CA LEU A 499 33.44 11.85 2.03
C LEU A 499 34.44 11.16 1.09
N GLN A 500 35.64 11.70 0.87
CA GLN A 500 36.72 10.99 0.19
C GLN A 500 37.25 9.79 1.01
N GLU A 501 36.97 9.72 2.31
CA GLU A 501 37.30 8.57 3.15
C GLU A 501 36.16 7.54 3.21
N ASN A 502 35.07 7.74 2.46
CA ASN A 502 33.91 6.87 2.52
C ASN A 502 34.21 5.49 1.89
N MET A 503 33.87 4.42 2.61
CA MET A 503 34.08 3.04 2.17
C MET A 503 33.19 2.63 0.98
N ASN A 504 32.12 3.36 0.71
CA ASN A 504 31.26 3.08 -0.44
C ASN A 504 31.87 3.67 -1.71
N GLU A 505 32.21 2.79 -2.66
CA GLU A 505 32.87 3.15 -3.93
C GLU A 505 32.09 4.19 -4.75
N LYS A 506 30.74 4.11 -4.78
CA LYS A 506 29.92 5.07 -5.55
C LYS A 506 30.01 6.47 -4.94
N VAL A 507 29.89 6.56 -3.61
CA VAL A 507 30.03 7.83 -2.88
C VAL A 507 31.42 8.40 -3.05
N TYR A 508 32.46 7.57 -2.88
CA TYR A 508 33.85 7.96 -3.10
C TYR A 508 34.07 8.53 -4.50
N ASN A 509 33.66 7.80 -5.55
CA ASN A 509 33.88 8.19 -6.94
C ASN A 509 33.16 9.49 -7.30
N LEU A 510 31.92 9.68 -6.84
CA LEU A 510 31.16 10.93 -7.08
C LEU A 510 31.83 12.12 -6.40
N THR A 511 32.24 11.95 -5.14
CA THR A 511 32.94 12.97 -4.37
C THR A 511 34.28 13.34 -5.01
N TYR A 512 35.10 12.35 -5.37
CA TYR A 512 36.37 12.55 -6.06
C TYR A 512 36.17 13.34 -7.35
N LYS A 513 35.17 12.95 -8.15
CA LYS A 513 34.85 13.63 -9.41
C LYS A 513 34.48 15.10 -9.22
N ILE A 514 33.65 15.42 -8.23
CA ILE A 514 33.28 16.81 -7.93
C ILE A 514 34.51 17.63 -7.55
N LEU A 515 35.34 17.09 -6.65
CA LEU A 515 36.54 17.78 -6.17
C LEU A 515 37.56 17.98 -7.30
N SER A 516 37.85 16.94 -8.09
CA SER A 516 38.85 17.02 -9.16
C SER A 516 38.44 17.95 -10.30
N GLU A 517 37.15 18.01 -10.66
CA GLU A 517 36.69 18.83 -11.80
C GLU A 517 36.44 20.29 -11.43
N TYR A 518 36.09 20.58 -10.17
CA TYR A 518 35.67 21.92 -9.77
C TYR A 518 36.53 22.53 -8.66
N PHE A 519 37.20 21.77 -7.80
CA PHE A 519 37.88 22.31 -6.61
C PHE A 519 39.35 21.87 -6.50
N ALA A 520 39.94 21.36 -7.58
CA ALA A 520 41.39 21.19 -7.64
C ALA A 520 42.05 22.57 -7.75
N ASP A 521 43.09 22.81 -6.96
CA ASP A 521 43.93 24.00 -7.09
C ASP A 521 44.63 23.97 -8.46
N ASP A 522 44.49 25.03 -9.25
CA ASP A 522 45.19 25.20 -10.55
C ASP A 522 46.72 25.38 -10.40
N ASP A 523 47.27 25.23 -9.18
CA ASP A 523 48.67 25.53 -8.84
C ASP A 523 49.68 24.38 -9.10
N GLU A 524 49.27 23.28 -9.74
CA GLU A 524 50.19 22.29 -10.30
C GLU A 524 50.40 22.44 -11.82
N GLU A 525 50.70 23.65 -12.28
CA GLU A 525 51.65 23.79 -13.41
C GLU A 525 53.02 23.32 -12.92
N VAL A 526 53.21 22.00 -12.87
CA VAL A 526 54.51 21.38 -12.66
C VAL A 526 55.42 21.84 -13.81
N ASN A 527 56.37 22.72 -13.48
CA ASN A 527 57.58 22.98 -14.26
C ASN A 527 58.28 21.65 -14.59
N ASP A 528 57.92 21.04 -15.72
CA ASP A 528 58.61 19.90 -16.29
C ASP A 528 59.84 20.40 -17.05
N GLU A 529 60.83 20.91 -16.31
CA GLU A 529 62.15 21.28 -16.85
C GLU A 529 63.29 20.43 -16.27
N ASN A 530 63.02 19.29 -15.63
CA ASN A 530 64.09 18.38 -15.19
C ASN A 530 63.69 16.90 -15.28
N ALA A 531 63.58 16.40 -16.50
CA ALA A 531 63.60 14.96 -16.78
C ALA A 531 64.45 14.62 -18.02
N ASP A 532 65.65 15.19 -18.10
CA ASP A 532 66.69 14.74 -19.04
C ASP A 532 67.94 14.34 -18.27
N THR A 533 67.91 13.16 -17.65
CA THR A 533 69.05 12.23 -17.55
C THR A 533 68.63 11.00 -16.76
N GLU A 534 68.39 9.89 -17.46
CA GLU A 534 68.97 8.56 -17.21
C GLU A 534 68.13 7.46 -17.90
N ALA A 535 68.33 7.33 -19.21
CA ALA A 535 67.94 6.15 -19.96
C ALA A 535 69.16 5.57 -20.68
N ALA A 536 69.88 4.67 -20.01
CA ALA A 536 70.77 3.71 -20.66
C ALA A 536 71.10 2.54 -19.72
N GLY A 537 70.42 1.39 -19.91
CA GLY A 537 70.74 0.17 -19.16
C GLY A 537 69.84 -1.02 -19.43
N PHE A 538 69.88 -1.55 -20.65
CA PHE A 538 69.38 -2.89 -21.02
C PHE A 538 69.88 -4.01 -20.08
N PHE A 539 69.06 -5.02 -19.75
CA PHE A 539 69.16 -6.39 -20.31
C PHE A 539 68.22 -7.43 -19.68
N ASN A 540 67.74 -8.32 -20.57
CA ASN A 540 66.94 -9.55 -20.40
C ASN A 540 67.37 -10.51 -19.28
N PHE A 541 66.42 -11.35 -18.83
CA PHE A 541 66.67 -12.79 -18.65
C PHE A 541 65.46 -13.64 -19.07
N ASN A 542 65.81 -14.83 -19.60
CA ASN A 542 64.94 -15.93 -20.07
C ASN A 542 63.89 -16.39 -19.07
#